data_AF-A0A3P5Y8X4-F1
#
_entry.id   AF-A0A3P5Y8X4-F1
#
_cell.length_a   1.000
_cell.length_b   1.000
_cell.length_c   1.000
_cell.angle_alpha   90.00
_cell.angle_beta   90.00
_cell.angle_gamma   90.00
#
_symmetry.space_group_name_H-M   'P 1'
#
loop_
_entity.id
_entity.type
_entity.pdbx_description
1 polymer ?
#
loop_
_entity_poly.entity_id
_entity_poly.type
_entity_poly.pdbx_seq_one_letter_code
_entity_poly.pdbx_strand_id
1 'polypeptide(L)' 'MSPIRVTTIRGTNQKSPHGIPIDLLDRLLIITTQPYTDEDIRKMLEIRCGEGRR' A
#
# COMPACT_ATOMS: atom_id res chain seq x y z
N MET A 1 8.58 6.83 -7.73
CA MET A 1 7.17 7.20 -7.50
C MET A 1 6.32 5.98 -7.81
N SER A 2 5.88 5.22 -6.81
CA SER A 2 4.99 4.06 -7.06
C SER A 2 3.63 4.58 -7.51
N PRO A 3 3.11 4.17 -8.68
CA PRO A 3 1.82 4.66 -9.17
C PRO A 3 0.68 4.09 -8.33
N ILE A 4 -0.32 4.93 -8.06
CA ILE A 4 -1.59 4.50 -7.46
C ILE A 4 -2.23 3.46 -8.39
N ARG A 5 -2.53 2.27 -7.84
CA ARG A 5 -3.10 1.16 -8.62
C ARG A 5 -4.57 1.47 -8.98
N VAL A 6 -4.89 1.43 -10.27
CA VAL A 6 -6.27 1.59 -10.77
C VAL A 6 -6.92 0.22 -10.92
N THR A 7 -8.10 0.05 -10.32
CA THR A 7 -8.88 -1.19 -10.38
C THR A 7 -10.36 -0.90 -10.60
N THR A 8 -11.10 -1.88 -11.11
CA THR A 8 -12.56 -1.78 -11.26
C THR A 8 -13.23 -1.73 -9.89
N ILE A 9 -14.17 -0.80 -9.71
CA ILE A 9 -14.98 -0.71 -8.50
C ILE A 9 -15.90 -1.94 -8.47
N ARG A 10 -15.84 -2.70 -7.37
CA ARG A 10 -16.66 -3.92 -7.21
C ARG A 10 -18.15 -3.59 -7.34
N GLY A 11 -18.85 -4.30 -8.23
CA GLY A 11 -20.28 -4.09 -8.50
C GLY A 11 -20.58 -3.03 -9.57
N THR A 12 -19.58 -2.43 -10.21
CA THR A 12 -19.77 -1.49 -11.33
C THR A 12 -18.77 -1.77 -12.46
N ASN A 13 -19.00 -1.18 -13.64
CA ASN A 13 -18.06 -1.24 -14.77
C ASN A 13 -17.08 -0.05 -14.80
N GLN A 14 -17.01 0.75 -13.72
CA GLN A 14 -16.19 1.95 -13.66
C GLN A 14 -14.81 1.63 -13.04
N LYS A 15 -13.76 2.24 -13.58
CA LYS A 15 -12.38 2.13 -13.08
C LYS A 15 -12.07 3.31 -12.17
N SER A 16 -11.38 3.04 -11.05
CA SER A 16 -11.01 4.09 -10.10
C SER A 16 -9.70 3.77 -9.37
N PRO A 17 -8.94 4.80 -8.93
CA PRO A 17 -7.84 4.63 -8.00
C PRO A 17 -8.24 3.80 -6.78
N HIS A 18 -7.44 2.79 -6.44
CA HIS A 18 -7.69 1.84 -5.34
C HIS A 18 -9.03 1.07 -5.45
N GLY A 19 -9.79 1.18 -6.55
CA GLY A 19 -11.11 0.57 -6.69
C GLY A 19 -12.19 1.21 -5.81
N ILE A 20 -11.95 2.44 -5.35
CA ILE A 20 -12.85 3.19 -4.46
C ILE A 20 -13.63 4.22 -5.29
N PRO A 21 -14.95 4.42 -5.07
CA PRO A 21 -15.71 5.50 -5.71
C PRO A 21 -15.08 6.90 -5.48
N ILE A 22 -15.24 7.80 -6.46
CA ILE A 22 -14.59 9.12 -6.44
C ILE A 22 -15.02 10.01 -5.26
N ASP A 23 -16.29 9.95 -4.83
CA ASP A 23 -16.79 10.70 -3.66
C ASP A 23 -16.09 10.31 -2.34
N LEU A 24 -15.61 9.07 -2.24
CA LEU A 24 -14.83 8.61 -1.10
C LEU A 24 -13.35 8.98 -1.23
N LEU A 25 -12.79 8.98 -2.44
CA LEU A 25 -11.41 9.41 -2.69
C LEU A 25 -11.17 10.85 -2.25
N ASP A 26 -12.14 11.74 -2.51
CA ASP A 26 -12.04 13.17 -2.15
C ASP A 26 -12.03 13.41 -0.63
N ARG A 27 -12.43 12.41 0.17
CA ARG A 27 -12.44 12.48 1.64
C ARG A 27 -11.24 11.79 2.29
N LEU A 28 -10.37 11.16 1.51
CA LEU A 28 -9.26 10.34 2.00
C LEU A 28 -7.92 11.04 1.77
N LEU A 29 -7.03 10.96 2.76
CA LEU A 29 -5.63 11.32 2.60
C LEU A 29 -4.85 10.12 2.05
N ILE A 30 -4.37 10.21 0.81
CA ILE A 30 -3.56 9.16 0.21
C ILE A 30 -2.09 9.39 0.58
N ILE A 31 -1.52 8.49 1.39
CA ILE A 31 -0.09 8.47 1.70
C ILE A 31 0.57 7.36 0.88
N THR A 32 1.49 7.73 -0.01
CA THR A 32 2.22 6.77 -0.84
C THR A 32 3.39 6.16 -0.08
N THR A 33 3.47 4.84 -0.03
CA THR A 33 4.64 4.13 0.48
C THR A 33 5.65 3.88 -0.64
N GLN A 34 6.93 3.78 -0.27
CA GLN A 34 8.01 3.40 -1.17
C GLN A 34 8.34 1.91 -0.96
N PRO A 35 8.81 1.20 -2.00
CA PRO A 35 9.33 -0.14 -1.82
C PRO A 35 10.55 -0.09 -0.90
N TYR A 36 10.68 -1.10 -0.03
CA TYR A 36 11.85 -1.24 0.82
C TYR A 36 13.10 -1.54 -0.02
N THR A 37 14.25 -1.03 0.42
CA THR A 37 15.53 -1.43 -0.16
C THR A 37 15.99 -2.77 0.44
N ASP A 38 16.97 -3.42 -0.20
CA ASP A 38 17.56 -4.66 0.33
C ASP A 38 18.15 -4.48 1.74
N GLU A 39 18.67 -3.29 2.04
CA GLU A 39 19.16 -2.97 3.38
C GLU A 39 18.05 -2.87 4.42
N ASP A 40 16.93 -2.25 4.06
CA ASP A 40 15.77 -2.13 4.94
C ASP A 40 15.16 -3.51 5.22
N ILE A 41 15.07 -4.36 4.20
CA ILE A 41 14.58 -5.74 4.34
C ILE A 41 15.47 -6.52 5.30
N ARG A 42 16.80 -6.42 5.18
CA ARG A 42 17.72 -7.11 6.09
C ARG A 42 17.52 -6.69 7.54
N LYS A 43 17.45 -5.38 7.80
CA LYS A 43 17.20 -4.85 9.15
C LYS A 43 15.85 -5.32 9.71
N MET A 44 14.81 -5.33 8.89
CA MET A 44 13.49 -5.85 9.29
C MET A 44 13.57 -7.32 9.70
N LEU A 45 14.27 -8.15 8.91
CA LEU A 45 14.44 -9.57 9.23
C LEU A 45 15.24 -9.79 10.51
N GLU A 46 16.32 -9.02 10.72
CA GLU A 46 17.11 -9.06 11.96
C GLU A 46 16.26 -8.73 13.20
N ILE A 47 15.49 -7.64 13.14
CA ILE A 47 14.58 -7.24 14.23
C ILE A 47 13.54 -8.33 14.50
N ARG A 48 12.86 -8.82 13.46
CA ARG A 48 11.82 -9.84 13.59
C ARG A 48 12.34 -11.17 14.14
N CYS A 49 13.54 -11.59 13.73
CA CYS A 49 14.19 -12.81 14.23
C CYS A 49 14.62 -12.66 15.70
N GLY A 50 15.09 -11.46 16.08
CA GLY A 50 15.44 -11.13 17.47
C GLY A 50 14.23 -11.09 18.41
N GLU A 51 13.07 -10.61 17.94
CA GLU A 51 11.83 -10.55 18.73
C GLU A 51 11.30 -11.95 19.11
N GLY A 52 11.40 -12.93 18.22
CA GLY A 52 10.92 -14.29 18.46
C GLY A 52 11.78 -15.14 19.41
N ARG A 53 12.92 -14.61 19.87
CA ARG A 53 13.86 -15.30 20.76
C ARG A 53 13.75 -14.87 22.24
N ARG A 54 12.70 -14.12 22.59
CA ARG A 54 12.31 -13.83 23.98
C ARG A 54 11.30 -14.84 24.51
#